data_AF-A0A521T7N1-F1
#
_entry.id   AF-A0A521T7N1-F1
#
_cell.length_a   1.000
_cell.length_b   1.000
_cell.length_c   1.000
_cell.angle_alpha   90.00
_cell.angle_beta   90.00
_cell.angle_gamma   90.00
#
_symmetry.space_group_name_H-M   'P 1'
#
loop_
_entity.id
_entity.type
_entity.pdbx_description
1 polymer ?
#
loop_
_entity_poly.entity_id
_entity_poly.type
_entity_poly.pdbx_seq_one_letter_code
_entity_poly.pdbx_strand_id
1 'polypeptide(L)'
;STVTNRAYVAPSSIGEEIMVPVERVTKELFGDIPVIPIMGTGATDSQPFRVIGIKAYGVSGIMGDPNDNRAHGKDERLRIKSFFDGQEFLLRLTKRLTSRPASR
;
A
#
# COMPACT_ATOMS: atom_id res chain seq x y z
N SER A 1 -34.47 3.36 -10.41
CA SER A 1 -33.06 3.70 -10.15
C SER A 1 -32.17 2.82 -11.00
N THR A 2 -31.51 3.38 -12.01
CA THR A 2 -30.58 2.61 -12.86
C THR A 2 -29.33 2.31 -12.04
N VAL A 3 -29.13 1.04 -11.69
CA VAL A 3 -27.85 0.58 -11.15
C VAL A 3 -26.84 0.72 -12.28
N THR A 4 -26.00 1.75 -12.23
CA THR A 4 -24.83 1.84 -13.11
C THR A 4 -23.95 0.65 -12.77
N ASN A 5 -23.91 -0.33 -13.68
CA ASN A 5 -23.01 -1.48 -13.59
C ASN A 5 -21.58 -0.93 -13.54
N ARG A 6 -20.96 -0.92 -12.35
CA ARG A 6 -19.58 -0.44 -12.20
C ARG A 6 -18.71 -1.29 -13.10
N ALA A 7 -18.03 -0.67 -14.06
CA ALA A 7 -17.09 -1.36 -14.93
C ALA A 7 -16.07 -2.11 -14.05
N TYR A 8 -16.12 -3.44 -14.12
CA TYR A 8 -15.14 -4.28 -13.46
C TYR A 8 -13.85 -4.24 -14.29
N VAL A 9 -12.76 -3.81 -13.65
CA VAL A 9 -11.42 -3.84 -14.23
C VAL A 9 -10.53 -4.73 -13.37
N ALA A 10 -9.62 -5.45 -14.03
CA ALA A 10 -8.69 -6.34 -13.36
C ALA A 10 -7.86 -5.58 -12.29
N PRO A 11 -7.43 -6.26 -11.22
CA PRO A 11 -6.46 -5.69 -10.27
C PRO A 11 -5.19 -5.22 -10.98
N SER A 12 -4.52 -4.20 -10.42
CA SER A 12 -3.21 -3.76 -10.92
C SER A 12 -2.22 -4.93 -10.84
N SER A 13 -1.50 -5.21 -11.92
CA SER A 13 -0.42 -6.20 -11.89
C SER A 13 0.72 -5.73 -10.98
N ILE A 14 1.35 -6.68 -10.27
CA ILE A 14 2.55 -6.40 -9.47
C ILE A 14 3.80 -6.61 -10.33
N GLY A 15 4.77 -5.70 -10.20
CA GLY A 15 6.04 -5.73 -10.92
C GLY A 15 7.15 -5.01 -10.15
N GLU A 16 8.36 -5.05 -10.69
CA GLU A 16 9.55 -4.47 -10.07
C GLU A 16 9.42 -2.97 -9.79
N GLU A 17 8.63 -2.26 -10.61
CA GLU A 17 8.42 -0.81 -10.49
C GLU A 17 7.81 -0.39 -9.15
N ILE A 18 7.09 -1.30 -8.48
CA ILE A 18 6.51 -1.07 -7.16
C ILE A 18 7.19 -1.92 -6.08
N MET A 19 7.57 -3.16 -6.39
CA MET A 19 8.18 -4.07 -5.41
C MET A 19 9.55 -3.56 -4.94
N VAL A 20 10.42 -3.15 -5.85
CA VAL A 20 11.79 -2.73 -5.48
C VAL A 20 11.79 -1.48 -4.58
N PRO A 21 11.02 -0.41 -4.87
CA PRO A 21 10.90 0.72 -3.94
C PRO A 21 10.36 0.34 -2.57
N VAL A 22 9.34 -0.54 -2.50
CA VAL A 22 8.76 -1.01 -1.24
C VAL A 22 9.80 -1.80 -0.43
N GLU A 23 10.47 -2.77 -1.04
CA GLU A 23 11.52 -3.57 -0.40
C GLU A 23 12.66 -2.72 0.14
N ARG A 24 13.11 -1.70 -0.62
CA ARG A 24 14.17 -0.79 -0.17
C ARG A 24 13.75 0.02 1.05
N VAL A 25 12.57 0.63 1.04
CA VAL A 25 12.09 1.43 2.17
C VAL A 25 11.84 0.54 3.40
N THR A 26 11.29 -0.66 3.18
CA THR A 26 11.14 -1.68 4.23
C THR A 26 12.49 -2.01 4.87
N LYS A 27 13.53 -2.28 4.06
CA LYS A 27 14.87 -2.56 4.58
C LYS A 27 15.47 -1.41 5.38
N GLU A 28 15.30 -0.18 4.89
CA GLU A 28 15.82 1.04 5.52
C GLU A 28 15.17 1.34 6.88
N LEU A 29 13.89 0.98 7.07
CA LEU A 29 13.15 1.29 8.31
C LEU A 29 13.05 0.10 9.26
N PHE A 30 12.99 -1.12 8.74
CA PHE A 30 12.60 -2.31 9.49
C PHE A 30 13.63 -3.46 9.40
N GLY A 31 14.71 -3.30 8.64
CA GLY A 31 15.73 -4.33 8.45
C GLY A 31 15.32 -5.42 7.45
N ASP A 32 15.96 -6.59 7.52
CA ASP A 32 15.79 -7.66 6.53
C ASP A 32 14.51 -8.49 6.78
N ILE A 33 13.34 -7.84 6.75
CA ILE A 33 12.02 -8.50 6.80
C ILE A 33 11.46 -8.74 5.39
N PRO A 34 10.74 -9.85 5.16
CA PRO A 34 10.17 -10.14 3.84
C PRO A 34 9.02 -9.20 3.49
N VAL A 35 8.96 -8.77 2.23
CA VAL A 35 7.79 -8.11 1.64
C VAL A 35 6.98 -9.15 0.88
N ILE A 36 5.76 -9.40 1.34
CA ILE A 36 4.87 -10.40 0.73
C ILE A 36 3.68 -9.69 0.09
N PRO A 37 3.52 -9.75 -1.24
CA PRO A 37 2.36 -9.16 -1.90
C PRO A 37 1.11 -9.98 -1.60
N ILE A 38 0.02 -9.30 -1.25
CA ILE A 38 -1.28 -9.92 -0.98
C ILE A 38 -2.38 -9.26 -1.81
N MET A 39 -3.41 -10.04 -2.16
CA MET A 39 -4.64 -9.52 -2.75
C MET A 39 -5.74 -9.53 -1.69
N GLY A 40 -6.05 -8.35 -1.15
CA GLY A 40 -7.18 -8.20 -0.23
C GLY A 40 -8.52 -8.23 -0.97
N THR A 41 -9.57 -8.73 -0.30
CA THR A 41 -10.95 -8.74 -0.81
C THR A 41 -11.72 -7.46 -0.46
N GLY A 42 -11.14 -6.58 0.36
CA GLY A 42 -11.74 -5.31 0.77
C GLY A 42 -11.87 -4.32 -0.38
N ALA A 43 -12.92 -3.50 -0.33
CA ALA A 43 -13.10 -2.40 -1.26
C ALA A 43 -12.12 -1.26 -0.92
N THR A 44 -11.52 -0.68 -1.96
CA THR A 44 -10.68 0.52 -1.85
C THR A 44 -11.08 1.53 -2.92
N ASP A 45 -10.67 2.79 -2.74
CA ASP A 45 -10.81 3.85 -3.75
C ASP A 45 -9.89 3.64 -4.97
N SER A 46 -9.23 2.49 -5.09
CA SER A 46 -8.34 2.16 -6.20
C SER A 46 -9.08 1.79 -7.50
N GLN A 47 -10.36 1.42 -7.45
CA GLN A 47 -11.11 1.03 -8.66
C GLN A 47 -11.24 2.17 -9.69
N PRO A 48 -11.69 3.38 -9.33
CA PRO A 48 -11.80 4.49 -10.28
C PRO A 48 -10.49 4.81 -11.02
N PHE A 49 -9.35 4.74 -10.33
CA PHE A 49 -8.03 4.96 -10.95
C PHE A 49 -7.67 3.87 -11.96
N ARG A 50 -7.93 2.60 -11.63
CA ARG A 50 -7.68 1.48 -12.55
C ARG A 50 -8.55 1.54 -13.81
N VAL A 51 -9.79 2.04 -13.69
CA VAL A 51 -10.69 2.22 -14.85
C VAL A 51 -10.10 3.16 -15.90
N ILE A 52 -9.31 4.16 -15.48
CA ILE A 52 -8.64 5.11 -16.38
C ILE A 52 -7.18 4.74 -16.67
N GLY A 53 -6.77 3.49 -16.39
CA GLY A 53 -5.43 2.99 -16.70
C GLY A 53 -4.33 3.33 -15.69
N ILE A 54 -4.66 3.96 -14.56
CA ILE A 54 -3.69 4.23 -13.50
C ILE A 54 -3.56 3.01 -12.60
N LYS A 55 -2.35 2.44 -12.54
CA LYS A 55 -2.01 1.38 -11.58
C LYS A 55 -2.07 1.95 -10.16
N ALA A 56 -2.87 1.32 -9.31
CA ALA A 56 -3.04 1.69 -7.90
C ALA A 56 -2.84 0.48 -6.99
N TYR A 57 -2.15 0.69 -5.87
CA TYR A 57 -1.75 -0.35 -4.91
C TYR A 57 -2.01 0.12 -3.48
N GLY A 58 -2.37 -0.80 -2.61
CA GLY A 58 -2.35 -0.58 -1.16
C GLY A 58 -0.98 -0.92 -0.60
N VAL A 59 -0.39 -0.01 0.18
CA VAL A 59 0.88 -0.20 0.88
C VAL A 59 0.77 0.39 2.28
N SER A 60 1.47 -0.19 3.25
CA SER A 60 1.49 0.31 4.63
C SER A 60 2.82 -0.02 5.29
N GLY A 61 3.38 0.94 6.01
CA GLY A 61 4.51 0.74 6.93
C GLY A 61 4.06 0.51 8.37
N ILE A 62 2.76 0.26 8.59
CA ILE A 62 2.19 0.13 9.92
C ILE A 62 2.34 -1.32 10.41
N MET A 63 3.20 -1.53 11.39
CA MET A 63 3.40 -2.84 12.02
C MET A 63 2.33 -3.07 13.10
N GLY A 64 1.49 -4.09 12.88
CA GLY A 64 0.43 -4.53 13.79
C GLY A 64 0.82 -5.72 14.68
N ASP A 65 -0.06 -6.08 15.60
CA ASP A 65 0.02 -7.36 16.31
C ASP A 65 -0.77 -8.41 15.51
N PRO A 66 -0.17 -9.55 15.12
CA PRO A 66 -0.88 -10.57 14.35
C PRO A 66 -2.07 -11.18 15.12
N ASN A 67 -2.08 -11.07 16.45
CA ASN A 67 -3.15 -11.61 17.30
C ASN A 67 -4.17 -10.54 17.74
N ASP A 68 -4.02 -9.27 17.33
CA ASP A 68 -4.92 -8.17 17.73
C ASP A 68 -5.33 -7.32 16.51
N ASN A 69 -6.07 -7.92 15.56
CA ASN A 69 -6.66 -7.19 14.44
C ASN A 69 -8.04 -6.63 14.82
N ARG A 70 -8.14 -5.30 14.93
CA ARG A 70 -9.36 -4.58 15.34
C ARG A 70 -9.90 -3.65 14.26
N ALA A 71 -9.47 -3.80 13.01
CA ALA A 71 -9.97 -2.97 11.92
C ALA A 71 -11.51 -3.01 11.87
N HIS A 72 -12.15 -1.83 11.81
CA HIS A 72 -13.61 -1.67 11.87
C HIS A 72 -14.29 -2.07 13.20
N GLY A 73 -13.51 -2.26 14.28
CA GLY A 73 -14.02 -2.55 15.62
C GLY A 73 -14.29 -1.29 16.45
N LYS A 74 -15.00 -1.44 17.57
CA LYS A 74 -15.30 -0.33 18.52
C LYS A 74 -14.05 0.29 19.17
N ASP A 75 -12.95 -0.44 19.19
CA ASP A 75 -11.68 -0.07 19.83
C ASP A 75 -10.53 -0.28 18.83
N GLU A 76 -10.73 0.19 17.59
CA GLU A 76 -9.64 0.24 16.62
C GLU A 76 -8.54 1.17 17.13
N ARG A 77 -7.31 0.67 17.18
CA ARG A 77 -6.17 1.38 17.78
C ARG A 77 -4.87 0.99 17.12
N LEU A 78 -3.87 1.86 17.27
CA LEU A 78 -2.54 1.66 16.74
C LEU A 78 -1.47 2.06 17.77
N ARG A 79 -0.33 1.35 17.77
CA ARG A 79 0.85 1.75 18.57
C ARG A 79 1.38 3.08 18.05
N ILE A 80 1.68 4.03 18.96
CA ILE A 80 2.22 5.36 18.61
C ILE A 80 3.47 5.24 17.71
N LYS A 81 4.38 4.31 18.03
CA LYS A 81 5.56 4.06 17.20
C LYS A 81 5.17 3.64 15.77
N SER A 82 4.28 2.66 15.63
CA SER A 82 3.82 2.17 14.32
C SER A 82 3.12 3.26 13.50
N PHE A 83 2.45 4.21 14.14
CA PHE A 83 1.89 5.38 13.47
C PHE A 83 2.97 6.23 12.81
N PHE A 84 3.99 6.64 13.58
CA PHE A 84 5.07 7.48 13.05
C PHE A 84 5.97 6.73 12.05
N ASP A 85 6.25 5.45 12.29
CA ASP A 85 6.97 4.61 11.33
C ASP A 85 6.20 4.49 10.00
N GLY A 86 4.88 4.31 10.06
CA GLY A 86 4.02 4.26 8.87
C GLY A 86 4.02 5.57 8.08
N GLN A 87 4.02 6.71 8.76
CA GLN A 87 4.15 8.03 8.11
C GLN A 87 5.50 8.17 7.41
N GLU A 88 6.60 7.82 8.07
CA GLU A 88 7.94 7.89 7.50
C GLU A 88 8.09 6.94 6.30
N PHE A 89 7.54 5.74 6.39
CA PHE A 89 7.48 4.78 5.28
C PHE A 89 6.79 5.38 4.06
N LEU A 90 5.59 5.93 4.22
CA LEU A 90 4.83 6.54 3.12
C LEU A 90 5.56 7.74 2.51
N LEU A 91 6.19 8.57 3.35
CA LEU A 91 6.99 9.70 2.89
C LEU A 91 8.17 9.25 2.03
N ARG A 92 8.96 8.29 2.50
CA ARG A 92 10.13 7.77 1.75
C ARG A 92 9.71 7.09 0.46
N LEU A 93 8.67 6.26 0.50
CA LEU A 93 8.17 5.57 -0.68
C LEU A 93 7.68 6.58 -1.73
N THR A 94 6.90 7.59 -1.31
CA THR A 94 6.42 8.65 -2.20
C THR A 94 7.57 9.42 -2.83
N LYS A 95 8.56 9.84 -2.04
CA LYS A 95 9.76 10.52 -2.56
C LYS A 95 10.49 9.66 -3.57
N ARG A 96 10.64 8.36 -3.31
CA ARG A 96 11.35 7.43 -4.20
C ARG A 96 10.62 7.18 -5.51
N LEU A 97 9.28 7.10 -5.48
CA LEU A 97 8.45 6.90 -6.67
C LEU A 97 8.35 8.17 -7.53
N THR A 98 8.49 9.36 -6.92
CA THR A 98 8.38 10.65 -7.63
C THR A 98 9.75 11.24 -8.00
N SER A 99 10.84 10.78 -7.39
CA SER A 99 12.19 11.16 -7.79
C SER A 99 12.49 10.61 -9.19
N ARG A 100 12.87 11.51 -10.12
CA ARG A 100 13.21 11.16 -11.50
C ARG A 100 14.34 10.11 -11.49
N PRO A 101 14.25 9.01 -12.26
CA PRO A 101 15.39 8.12 -12.41
C PRO A 101 16.56 8.92 -12.97
N ALA A 102 17.77 8.70 -12.43
CA ALA A 102 18.99 9.24 -13.04
C ALA A 102 19.00 8.80 -14.51
N SER A 103 19.22 9.74 -15.43
CA SER A 103 19.35 9.44 -16.85
C SER A 103 20.39 8.34 -17.03
N ARG A 104 20.00 7.23 -17.66
CA ARG A 104 20.94 6.20 -18.13
C ARG A 104 21.93 6.80 -19.11
#